data_AF-A0A0A0BD30-F1
#
_entry.id   AF-A0A0A0BD30-F1
#
_cell.length_a   1.000
_cell.length_b   1.000
_cell.length_c   1.000
_cell.angle_alpha   90.00
_cell.angle_beta   90.00
_cell.angle_gamma   90.00
#
_symmetry.space_group_name_H-M   'P 1'
#
loop_
_entity.id
_entity.type
_entity.pdbx_description
1 polymer ?
#
loop_
_entity_poly.entity_id
_entity_poly.type
_entity_poly.pdbx_seq_one_letter_code
_entity_poly.pdbx_strand_id
1 'polypeptide(L)'
;MDGQTVGIIIGVVVLVVVVVVLLALSRKRGERAAEAQRAKARDIREKAEADRIEVQRREAQAARVDAEARLAQAEADQRAADAAELQAEARRRTEHAEGARAKLDDQLGRADRIDPDVPTDGRRPDTSTGTGTGSHRVDPDVVHEEHRTDTTR
;
A
#
# COMPACT_ATOMS: atom_id res chain seq x y z
N MET A 1 -74.10 -23.05 59.60
CA MET A 1 -72.92 -22.74 58.77
C MET A 1 -72.95 -23.73 57.62
N ASP A 2 -73.57 -23.32 56.53
CA ASP A 2 -73.96 -24.18 55.44
C ASP A 2 -72.70 -24.68 54.69
N GLY A 3 -72.71 -25.91 54.21
CA GLY A 3 -71.54 -26.54 53.55
C GLY A 3 -70.96 -25.74 52.38
N GLN A 4 -71.73 -24.80 51.84
CA GLN A 4 -71.30 -23.82 50.84
C GLN A 4 -70.23 -22.86 51.38
N THR A 5 -70.33 -22.39 52.63
CA THR A 5 -69.31 -21.53 53.25
C THR A 5 -68.00 -22.30 53.50
N VAL A 6 -68.11 -23.57 53.92
CA VAL A 6 -66.94 -24.44 54.15
C VAL A 6 -66.20 -24.73 52.85
N GLY A 7 -66.93 -25.02 51.75
CA GLY A 7 -66.34 -25.23 50.43
C GLY A 7 -65.60 -24.00 49.89
N ILE A 8 -66.17 -22.80 50.09
CA ILE A 8 -65.53 -21.54 49.69
C ILE A 8 -64.24 -21.31 50.48
N ILE A 9 -64.24 -21.53 51.80
CA ILE A 9 -63.05 -21.36 52.64
C ILE A 9 -61.94 -22.31 52.20
N ILE A 10 -62.26 -23.58 51.94
CA ILE A 10 -61.27 -24.56 51.46
C ILE A 10 -60.72 -24.14 50.09
N GLY A 11 -61.58 -23.69 49.17
CA GLY A 11 -61.15 -23.20 47.86
C GLY A 11 -60.19 -22.02 47.94
N VAL A 12 -60.46 -21.05 48.83
CA VAL A 12 -59.59 -19.89 49.05
C VAL A 12 -58.25 -20.31 49.64
N VAL A 13 -58.23 -21.23 50.61
CA VAL A 13 -56.98 -21.74 51.21
C VAL A 13 -56.12 -22.45 50.16
N VAL A 14 -56.72 -23.31 49.33
CA VAL A 14 -55.99 -23.99 48.24
C VAL A 14 -55.43 -22.99 47.25
N LEU A 15 -56.22 -21.97 46.86
CA LEU A 15 -55.76 -20.92 45.95
C LEU A 15 -54.55 -20.16 46.53
N VAL A 16 -54.59 -19.79 47.81
CA VAL A 16 -53.48 -19.11 48.49
C VAL A 16 -52.23 -20.00 48.50
N VAL A 17 -52.36 -21.29 48.80
CA VAL A 17 -51.23 -22.23 48.78
C VAL A 17 -50.62 -22.33 47.38
N VAL A 18 -51.44 -22.43 46.34
CA VAL A 18 -50.97 -22.47 44.94
C VAL A 18 -50.21 -21.20 44.58
N VAL A 19 -50.73 -20.02 44.95
CA VAL A 19 -50.06 -18.74 44.69
C VAL A 19 -48.71 -18.67 45.41
N VAL A 20 -48.62 -19.10 46.67
CA VAL A 20 -47.36 -19.12 47.44
C VAL A 20 -46.33 -20.04 46.79
N VAL A 21 -46.73 -21.23 46.34
CA VAL A 21 -45.85 -22.20 45.67
C VAL A 21 -45.33 -21.64 44.34
N LEU A 22 -46.18 -21.00 43.54
CA LEU A 22 -45.79 -20.38 42.28
C LEU A 22 -44.76 -19.25 42.48
N LEU A 23 -44.95 -18.41 43.50
CA LEU A 23 -44.02 -17.32 43.82
C LEU A 23 -42.65 -17.84 44.30
N ALA A 24 -42.63 -18.90 45.11
CA ALA A 24 -41.39 -19.53 45.59
C ALA A 24 -40.56 -20.15 44.45
N LEU A 25 -41.22 -20.82 43.50
CA LEU A 25 -40.56 -21.41 42.33
C LEU A 25 -40.00 -20.33 41.38
N SER A 26 -40.69 -19.19 41.26
CA SER A 26 -40.28 -18.06 40.42
C SER A 26 -39.02 -17.37 40.97
N ARG A 27 -38.94 -17.17 42.30
CA ARG A 27 -37.76 -16.61 42.97
C ARG A 27 -36.49 -17.44 42.76
N LYS A 28 -36.60 -18.77 42.88
CA LYS A 28 -35.48 -19.71 42.74
C LYS A 28 -34.87 -19.74 41.32
N ARG A 29 -35.67 -19.42 40.30
CA ARG A 29 -35.19 -19.27 38.91
C ARG A 29 -34.44 -17.94 38.69
N GLY A 30 -34.85 -16.87 39.37
CA GLY A 30 -34.21 -15.56 39.31
C GLY A 30 -32.79 -15.56 39.87
N GLU A 31 -32.54 -16.29 40.96
CA GLU A 31 -31.21 -16.37 41.59
C GLU A 31 -30.18 -17.06 40.68
N ARG A 32 -30.56 -18.17 40.04
CA ARG A 32 -29.70 -18.86 39.06
C ARG A 32 -29.44 -18.01 37.81
N ALA A 33 -30.43 -17.22 37.38
CA ALA A 33 -30.25 -16.30 36.26
C ALA A 33 -29.29 -15.15 36.61
N ALA A 34 -29.34 -14.65 37.85
CA ALA A 34 -28.43 -13.61 38.33
C ALA A 34 -26.97 -14.10 38.42
N GLU A 35 -26.74 -15.34 38.85
CA GLU A 35 -25.41 -15.96 38.85
C GLU A 35 -24.88 -16.16 37.43
N ALA A 36 -25.71 -16.67 36.51
CA ALA A 36 -25.35 -16.83 35.10
C ALA A 36 -25.04 -15.49 34.41
N GLN A 37 -25.74 -14.41 34.78
CA GLN A 37 -25.46 -13.06 34.29
C GLN A 37 -24.12 -12.52 34.83
N ARG A 38 -23.79 -12.77 36.11
CA ARG A 38 -22.48 -12.39 36.66
C ARG A 38 -21.33 -13.13 36.00
N ALA A 39 -21.49 -14.41 35.70
CA ALA A 39 -20.49 -15.20 34.97
C ALA A 39 -20.28 -14.68 33.54
N LYS A 40 -21.36 -14.40 32.80
CA LYS A 40 -21.29 -13.77 31.46
C LYS A 40 -20.62 -12.40 31.50
N ALA A 41 -20.89 -11.58 32.51
CA ALA A 41 -20.27 -10.26 32.65
C ALA A 41 -18.75 -10.36 32.89
N ARG A 42 -18.26 -11.41 33.58
CA ARG A 42 -16.82 -11.66 33.74
C ARG A 42 -16.18 -12.12 32.44
N ASP A 43 -16.80 -13.08 31.74
CA ASP A 43 -16.32 -13.60 30.46
C ASP A 43 -16.24 -12.51 29.38
N ILE A 44 -17.19 -11.58 29.33
CA ILE A 44 -17.16 -10.43 28.42
C ILE A 44 -16.01 -9.48 28.75
N ARG A 45 -15.71 -9.24 30.05
CA ARG A 45 -14.59 -8.37 30.45
C ARG A 45 -13.25 -8.98 30.07
N GLU A 46 -13.09 -10.28 30.29
CA GLU A 46 -11.86 -11.01 29.97
C GLU A 46 -11.62 -11.05 28.45
N LYS A 47 -12.66 -11.32 27.65
CA LYS A 47 -12.60 -11.23 26.18
C LYS A 47 -12.28 -9.82 25.68
N ALA A 48 -12.89 -8.79 26.27
CA ALA A 48 -12.62 -7.41 25.91
C ALA A 48 -11.16 -6.99 26.19
N GLU A 49 -10.52 -7.53 27.24
CA GLU A 49 -9.09 -7.29 27.50
C GLU A 49 -8.19 -8.00 26.49
N ALA A 50 -8.51 -9.24 26.11
CA ALA A 50 -7.78 -9.96 25.07
C ALA A 50 -7.87 -9.26 23.71
N ASP A 51 -9.08 -8.84 23.31
CA ASP A 51 -9.33 -8.13 22.06
C ASP A 51 -8.58 -6.79 22.02
N ARG A 52 -8.47 -6.07 23.16
CA ARG A 52 -7.69 -4.83 23.25
C ARG A 52 -6.20 -5.05 22.95
N ILE A 53 -5.61 -6.14 23.44
CA ILE A 53 -4.20 -6.46 23.17
C ILE A 53 -4.02 -6.77 21.68
N GLU A 54 -4.95 -7.50 21.07
CA GLU A 54 -4.89 -7.81 19.64
C GLU A 54 -5.04 -6.55 18.76
N VAL A 55 -5.98 -5.67 19.09
CA VAL A 55 -6.17 -4.39 18.41
C VAL A 55 -4.91 -3.53 18.54
N GLN A 56 -4.34 -3.39 19.74
CA GLN A 56 -3.09 -2.64 19.93
C GLN A 56 -1.92 -3.21 19.13
N ARG A 57 -1.82 -4.55 19.02
CA ARG A 57 -0.79 -5.19 18.18
C ARG A 57 -1.00 -4.86 16.70
N ARG A 58 -2.23 -4.91 16.21
CA ARG A 58 -2.56 -4.55 14.83
C ARG A 58 -2.31 -3.07 14.55
N GLU A 59 -2.65 -2.18 15.47
CA GLU A 59 -2.34 -0.75 15.39
C GLU A 59 -0.83 -0.49 15.35
N ALA A 60 -0.06 -1.18 16.20
CA ALA A 60 1.39 -1.08 16.20
C ALA A 60 2.02 -1.61 14.89
N GLN A 61 1.47 -2.67 14.30
CA GLN A 61 1.89 -3.17 12.98
C GLN A 61 1.55 -2.17 11.87
N ALA A 62 0.35 -1.62 11.87
CA ALA A 62 -0.06 -0.60 10.90
C ALA A 62 0.83 0.64 10.98
N ALA A 63 1.13 1.12 12.19
CA ALA A 63 2.03 2.25 12.40
C ALA A 63 3.46 1.97 11.91
N ARG A 64 3.95 0.72 12.06
CA ARG A 64 5.26 0.31 11.52
C ARG A 64 5.26 0.32 10.00
N VAL A 65 4.24 -0.23 9.36
CA VAL A 65 4.12 -0.25 7.89
C VAL A 65 4.02 1.16 7.33
N ASP A 66 3.24 2.04 7.98
CA ASP A 66 3.12 3.46 7.56
C ASP A 66 4.46 4.21 7.72
N ALA A 67 5.21 3.94 8.79
CA ALA A 67 6.55 4.49 8.96
C ALA A 67 7.54 3.97 7.91
N GLU A 68 7.51 2.68 7.61
CA GLU A 68 8.36 2.05 6.59
C GLU A 68 8.05 2.58 5.19
N ALA A 69 6.76 2.75 4.86
CA ALA A 69 6.33 3.36 3.61
C ALA A 69 6.86 4.80 3.46
N ARG A 70 6.81 5.60 4.53
CA ARG A 70 7.37 6.96 4.52
C ARG A 70 8.90 6.97 4.32
N LEU A 71 9.61 6.03 4.92
CA LEU A 71 11.06 5.90 4.75
C LEU A 71 11.40 5.50 3.30
N ALA A 72 10.71 4.51 2.75
CA ALA A 72 10.91 4.07 1.37
C ALA A 72 10.62 5.19 0.36
N GLN A 73 9.59 6.00 0.60
CA GLN A 73 9.27 7.16 -0.23
C GLN A 73 10.37 8.22 -0.16
N ALA A 74 10.85 8.55 1.04
CA ALA A 74 11.94 9.51 1.21
C ALA A 74 13.24 9.05 0.52
N GLU A 75 13.56 7.75 0.57
CA GLU A 75 14.70 7.19 -0.14
C GLU A 75 14.53 7.26 -1.66
N ALA A 76 13.33 6.97 -2.16
CA ALA A 76 13.02 7.12 -3.58
C ALA A 76 13.19 8.56 -4.06
N ASP A 77 12.72 9.53 -3.28
CA ASP A 77 12.86 10.95 -3.57
C ASP A 77 14.34 11.40 -3.60
N GLN A 78 15.16 10.91 -2.66
CA GLN A 78 16.60 11.16 -2.66
C GLN A 78 17.27 10.60 -3.93
N ARG A 79 17.00 9.34 -4.26
CA ARG A 79 17.55 8.72 -5.47
C ARG A 79 17.12 9.43 -6.75
N ALA A 80 15.87 9.94 -6.79
CA ALA A 80 15.38 10.73 -7.92
C ALA A 80 16.10 12.08 -8.03
N ALA A 81 16.38 12.73 -6.90
CA ALA A 81 17.16 13.97 -6.87
C ALA A 81 18.61 13.74 -7.37
N ASP A 82 19.28 12.68 -6.90
CA ASP A 82 20.63 12.32 -7.33
C ASP A 82 20.68 12.02 -8.84
N ALA A 83 19.69 11.29 -9.35
CA ALA A 83 19.57 11.01 -10.78
C ALA A 83 19.37 12.29 -11.60
N ALA A 84 18.55 13.23 -11.09
CA ALA A 84 18.35 14.52 -11.74
C ALA A 84 19.63 15.37 -11.77
N GLU A 85 20.44 15.34 -10.72
CA GLU A 85 21.74 16.00 -10.68
C GLU A 85 22.70 15.44 -11.73
N LEU A 86 22.85 14.11 -11.79
CA LEU A 86 23.69 13.44 -12.78
C LEU A 86 23.23 13.75 -14.22
N GLN A 87 21.92 13.78 -14.45
CA GLN A 87 21.37 14.14 -15.76
C GLN A 87 21.66 15.60 -16.11
N ALA A 88 21.54 16.51 -15.15
CA ALA A 88 21.88 17.92 -15.36
C ALA A 88 23.37 18.09 -15.68
N GLU A 89 24.26 17.37 -15.00
CA GLU A 89 25.69 17.37 -15.32
C GLU A 89 25.96 16.83 -16.72
N ALA A 90 25.35 15.71 -17.10
CA ALA A 90 25.48 15.14 -18.43
C ALA A 90 25.02 16.11 -19.53
N ARG A 91 23.90 16.81 -19.32
CA ARG A 91 23.42 17.86 -20.23
C ARG A 91 24.43 18.99 -20.36
N ARG A 92 24.95 19.53 -19.25
CA ARG A 92 25.98 20.58 -19.28
C ARG A 92 27.22 20.13 -20.05
N ARG A 93 27.72 18.91 -19.80
CA ARG A 93 28.89 18.37 -20.53
C ARG A 93 28.62 18.25 -22.03
N THR A 94 27.41 17.84 -22.41
CA THR A 94 26.98 17.75 -23.82
C THR A 94 26.93 19.13 -24.46
N GLU A 95 26.28 20.10 -23.83
CA GLU A 95 26.21 21.50 -24.29
C GLU A 95 27.62 22.11 -24.46
N HIS A 96 28.53 21.84 -23.52
CA HIS A 96 29.92 22.27 -23.62
C HIS A 96 30.64 21.64 -24.82
N ALA A 97 30.46 20.34 -25.05
CA ALA A 97 31.05 19.64 -26.18
C ALA A 97 30.50 20.14 -27.52
N GLU A 98 29.18 20.36 -27.62
CA GLU A 98 28.54 20.94 -28.79
C GLU A 98 29.04 22.37 -29.06
N GLY A 99 29.14 23.20 -28.03
CA GLY A 99 29.69 24.54 -28.15
C GLY A 99 31.17 24.57 -28.58
N ALA A 100 31.98 23.61 -28.12
CA ALA A 100 33.37 23.47 -28.56
C ALA A 100 33.47 23.06 -30.04
N ARG A 101 32.61 22.13 -30.49
CA ARG A 101 32.52 21.73 -31.90
C ARG A 101 32.11 22.91 -32.79
N ALA A 102 31.06 23.64 -32.41
CA ALA A 102 30.60 24.80 -33.17
C ALA A 102 31.69 25.89 -33.29
N LYS A 103 32.49 26.11 -32.24
CA LYS A 103 33.63 27.04 -32.29
C LYS A 103 34.75 26.56 -33.21
N LEU A 104 35.00 25.25 -33.24
CA LEU A 104 36.00 24.67 -34.15
C LEU A 104 35.54 24.81 -35.60
N ASP A 105 34.28 24.52 -35.88
CA ASP A 105 33.69 24.65 -37.22
C ASP A 105 33.72 26.11 -37.72
N ASP A 106 33.45 27.10 -36.86
CA ASP A 106 33.58 28.53 -37.20
C ASP A 106 35.04 28.92 -37.51
N GLN A 107 36.00 28.41 -36.73
CA GLN A 107 37.42 28.70 -36.94
C GLN A 107 37.93 28.10 -38.25
N LEU A 108 37.57 26.84 -38.54
CA LEU A 108 37.91 26.18 -39.79
C LEU A 108 37.30 26.92 -40.98
N GLY A 109 36.00 27.25 -40.92
CA GLY A 109 35.34 28.01 -41.98
C GLY A 109 35.89 29.43 -42.17
N ARG A 110 36.50 30.02 -41.14
CA ARG A 110 37.22 31.30 -41.26
C ARG A 110 38.60 31.12 -41.89
N ALA A 111 39.32 30.06 -41.53
CA ALA A 111 40.62 29.74 -42.13
C ALA A 111 40.47 29.49 -43.64
N ASP A 112 39.51 28.66 -44.03
CA ASP A 112 39.20 28.34 -45.44
C ASP A 112 38.86 29.58 -46.29
N ARG A 113 38.33 30.63 -45.66
CA ARG A 113 37.98 31.89 -46.34
C ARG A 113 39.18 32.79 -46.60
N ILE A 114 40.21 32.68 -45.77
CA ILE A 114 41.42 33.50 -45.84
C ILE A 114 42.48 32.82 -46.71
N ASP A 115 42.47 31.49 -46.74
CA ASP A 115 43.43 30.68 -47.47
C ASP A 115 43.27 30.86 -49.01
N PRO A 116 44.28 31.44 -49.70
CA PRO A 116 44.24 31.66 -51.14
C PRO A 116 44.45 30.38 -51.97
N ASP A 117 44.86 29.28 -51.35
CA ASP A 117 45.07 27.99 -52.00
C ASP A 117 43.77 27.15 -52.06
N VAL A 118 42.68 27.63 -51.45
CA VAL A 118 41.36 26.98 -51.51
C VAL A 118 40.67 27.35 -52.83
N PRO A 119 40.31 26.37 -53.68
CA PRO A 119 39.64 26.65 -54.95
C PRO A 119 38.27 27.29 -54.69
N THR A 120 38.09 28.55 -55.11
CA THR A 120 36.81 29.28 -55.01
C THR A 120 35.78 28.84 -56.06
N ASP A 121 36.18 27.97 -57.00
CA ASP A 121 35.30 27.42 -58.01
C ASP A 121 34.52 26.22 -57.45
N GLY A 122 33.24 26.48 -57.13
CA GLY A 122 32.28 25.58 -56.49
C GLY A 122 31.92 24.30 -57.26
N ARG A 123 32.89 23.40 -57.48
CA ARG A 123 32.66 22.02 -57.91
C ARG A 123 33.06 21.08 -56.78
N ARG A 124 32.14 20.90 -55.84
CA ARG A 124 32.19 19.80 -54.86
C ARG A 124 32.36 18.48 -55.62
N PRO A 125 33.40 17.67 -55.37
CA PRO A 125 33.45 16.33 -55.92
C PRO A 125 32.44 15.49 -55.14
N ASP A 126 31.44 15.04 -55.86
CA ASP A 126 30.48 14.01 -55.49
C ASP A 126 31.23 12.72 -55.11
N THR A 127 31.63 12.62 -53.85
CA THR A 127 32.05 11.36 -53.21
C THR A 127 30.83 10.48 -53.01
N SER A 128 30.40 9.90 -54.11
CA SER A 128 29.60 8.69 -54.18
C SER A 128 30.47 7.49 -53.78
N THR A 129 30.82 7.40 -52.50
CA THR A 129 31.38 6.16 -51.94
C THR A 129 30.23 5.31 -51.44
N GLY A 130 29.72 4.46 -52.32
CA GLY A 130 28.91 3.33 -51.94
C GLY A 130 29.73 2.34 -51.12
N THR A 131 29.33 2.13 -49.87
CA THR A 131 29.60 0.89 -49.15
C THR A 131 28.31 0.49 -48.45
N GLY A 132 27.58 -0.44 -49.06
CA GLY A 132 26.47 -1.10 -48.41
C GLY A 132 26.98 -1.99 -47.29
N THR A 133 26.48 -1.78 -46.08
CA THR A 133 26.52 -2.78 -45.01
C THR A 133 25.30 -2.61 -44.13
N GLY A 134 24.40 -3.60 -44.20
CA GLY A 134 23.63 -4.06 -43.05
C GLY A 134 22.55 -3.12 -42.51
N SER A 135 21.36 -3.21 -43.11
CA SER A 135 20.14 -3.15 -42.30
C SER A 135 20.21 -4.25 -41.25
N HIS A 136 20.59 -3.88 -40.02
CA HIS A 136 20.31 -4.67 -38.84
C HIS A 136 19.47 -3.79 -37.91
N ARG A 137 18.16 -3.85 -38.14
CA ARG A 137 17.16 -3.45 -37.15
C ARG A 137 17.34 -4.41 -35.97
N VAL A 138 17.97 -3.94 -34.91
CA VAL A 138 17.83 -4.58 -33.60
C VAL A 138 16.60 -3.93 -32.99
N ASP A 139 15.47 -4.62 -33.08
CA ASP A 139 14.32 -4.39 -32.24
C ASP A 139 14.60 -5.03 -30.87
N PRO A 140 14.67 -4.29 -29.76
CA PRO A 140 14.50 -4.88 -28.45
C PRO A 140 13.10 -4.51 -27.94
N ASP A 141 12.09 -5.15 -28.53
CA ASP A 141 10.82 -5.36 -27.83
C ASP A 141 10.64 -6.87 -27.65
N VAL A 142 11.23 -7.38 -26.57
CA VAL A 142 10.82 -8.65 -25.98
C VAL A 142 10.72 -8.43 -24.48
N VAL A 143 9.52 -8.04 -24.08
CA VAL A 143 8.94 -8.35 -22.78
C VAL A 143 9.12 -9.85 -22.50
N HIS A 144 9.93 -10.17 -21.49
CA HIS A 144 9.89 -11.46 -20.81
C HIS A 144 9.45 -11.22 -19.37
N GLU A 145 8.13 -11.16 -19.19
CA GLU A 145 7.49 -11.61 -17.96
C GLU A 145 7.73 -13.12 -17.82
N GLU A 146 8.78 -13.50 -17.11
CA GLU A 146 8.88 -14.84 -16.53
C GLU A 146 8.40 -14.77 -15.09
N HIS A 147 7.10 -15.02 -14.99
CA HIS A 147 6.31 -15.22 -13.80
C HIS A 147 6.76 -16.53 -13.13
N ARG A 148 7.75 -16.48 -12.24
CA ARG A 148 7.99 -17.58 -11.29
C ARG A 148 7.23 -17.33 -10.01
N THR A 149 5.99 -17.80 -10.01
CA THR A 149 5.31 -18.22 -8.78
C THR A 149 6.10 -19.39 -8.20
N ASP A 150 6.80 -19.18 -7.09
CA ASP A 150 7.10 -20.30 -6.20
C ASP A 150 6.34 -20.09 -4.89
N THR A 151 5.39 -21.00 -4.72
CA THR A 151 4.44 -21.13 -3.64
C THR A 151 4.76 -22.48 -3.01
N THR A 152 5.11 -22.45 -1.72
CA THR A 152 4.94 -23.54 -0.75
C THR A 152 5.90 -24.74 -0.83
N ARG A 153 6.80 -24.82 0.17
CA ARG A 153 6.82 -25.91 1.16
C ARG A 153 7.58 -25.54 2.43
#